data_AF-A0AA87J4U7-F1
#
_entry.id   AF-A0AA87J4U7-F1
#
_cell.length_a   1.000
_cell.length_b   1.000
_cell.length_c   1.000
_cell.angle_alpha   90.00
_cell.angle_beta   90.00
_cell.angle_gamma   90.00
#
_symmetry.space_group_name_H-M   'P 1'
#
loop_
_entity.id
_entity.type
_entity.pdbx_description
1 polymer ?
#
loop_
_entity_poly.entity_id
_entity_poly.type
_entity_poly.pdbx_seq_one_letter_code
_entity_poly.pdbx_strand_id
1 'polypeptide(L)'
;MLSIDLLYQDMHTAPSLLSVSDELRFMVGVMALEPNDIARNSEVFFKILDHLEESHTAGWGHASEDPEAMKIFERFASFLEGLVEHIPAQKEWLSTAAENFRLRWTTIGKATQELRAVENLRTESARPGSQDGDQAS
;
A
#
# COMPACT_ATOMS: atom_id res chain seq x y z
N MET A 1 -9.39 -11.53 20.80
CA MET A 1 -8.11 -11.98 20.23
C MET A 1 -8.40 -12.40 18.81
N LEU A 2 -7.78 -11.75 17.81
CA LEU A 2 -7.94 -12.14 16.41
C LEU A 2 -7.21 -13.48 16.21
N SER A 3 -7.82 -14.44 15.51
CA SER A 3 -7.14 -15.68 15.13
C SER A 3 -6.63 -15.57 13.70
N ILE A 4 -5.43 -16.10 13.46
CA ILE A 4 -4.84 -16.17 12.12
C ILE A 4 -5.71 -16.99 11.16
N ASP A 5 -6.40 -18.01 11.65
CA ASP A 5 -7.31 -18.83 10.84
C ASP A 5 -8.54 -18.05 10.39
N LEU A 6 -9.08 -17.18 11.26
CA LEU A 6 -10.22 -16.32 10.92
C LEU A 6 -9.81 -15.28 9.87
N LEU A 7 -8.61 -14.72 10.01
CA LEU A 7 -8.07 -13.78 9.04
C LEU A 7 -7.83 -14.45 7.69
N TYR A 8 -7.31 -15.68 7.68
CA TYR A 8 -7.13 -16.47 6.48
C TYR A 8 -8.47 -16.82 5.81
N GLN A 9 -9.48 -17.25 6.56
CA GLN A 9 -10.80 -17.53 6.01
C GLN A 9 -11.43 -16.31 5.35
N ASP A 10 -11.39 -15.16 6.02
CA ASP A 10 -11.88 -13.89 5.49
C ASP A 10 -11.17 -13.53 4.18
N MET A 11 -9.83 -13.66 4.14
CA MET A 11 -9.04 -13.41 2.95
C MET A 11 -9.30 -14.40 1.81
N HIS A 12 -9.46 -15.69 2.11
CA HIS A 12 -9.77 -16.72 1.12
C HIS A 12 -11.13 -16.47 0.46
N THR A 13 -12.10 -15.88 1.19
CA THR A 13 -13.40 -15.51 0.62
C THR A 13 -13.39 -14.17 -0.11
N ALA A 14 -12.31 -13.39 0.00
CA ALA A 14 -12.18 -12.12 -0.66
C ALA A 14 -11.84 -12.28 -2.16
N PRO A 15 -12.16 -11.27 -2.99
CA PRO A 15 -11.70 -11.25 -4.38
C PRO A 15 -10.16 -11.32 -4.48
N SER A 16 -9.65 -11.85 -5.59
CA SER A 16 -8.20 -11.89 -5.87
C SER A 16 -7.58 -10.51 -6.04
N LEU A 17 -8.39 -9.50 -6.39
CA LEU A 17 -8.00 -8.10 -6.44
C LEU A 17 -8.77 -7.35 -5.36
N LEU A 18 -8.07 -6.90 -4.32
CA LEU A 18 -8.65 -6.19 -3.18
C LEU A 18 -8.77 -4.70 -3.48
N SER A 19 -9.78 -4.07 -2.88
CA SER A 19 -9.82 -2.61 -2.78
C SER A 19 -8.73 -2.11 -1.82
N VAL A 20 -8.30 -0.85 -1.93
CA VAL A 20 -7.36 -0.24 -0.97
C VAL A 20 -7.86 -0.42 0.46
N SER A 21 -9.15 -0.17 0.70
CA SER A 21 -9.74 -0.28 2.03
C SER A 21 -9.68 -1.71 2.58
N ASP A 22 -9.85 -2.71 1.73
CA ASP A 22 -9.72 -4.12 2.13
C ASP A 22 -8.26 -4.51 2.40
N GLU A 23 -7.32 -4.08 1.55
CA GLU A 23 -5.88 -4.29 1.80
C GLU A 23 -5.47 -3.70 3.16
N LEU A 24 -5.83 -2.45 3.42
CA LEU A 24 -5.54 -1.77 4.68
C LEU A 24 -6.18 -2.50 5.88
N ARG A 25 -7.43 -2.97 5.74
CA ARG A 25 -8.12 -3.74 6.78
C ARG A 25 -7.37 -5.04 7.10
N PHE A 26 -6.94 -5.77 6.07
CA PHE A 26 -6.19 -7.01 6.25
C PHE A 26 -4.81 -6.76 6.86
N MET A 27 -4.08 -5.73 6.41
CA MET A 27 -2.80 -5.34 7.00
C MET A 27 -2.91 -5.00 8.48
N VAL A 28 -3.93 -4.21 8.86
CA VAL A 28 -4.21 -3.91 10.27
C VAL A 28 -4.56 -5.18 11.05
N GLY A 29 -5.33 -6.09 10.45
CA GLY A 29 -5.66 -7.39 11.03
C GLY A 29 -4.42 -8.25 11.29
N VAL A 30 -3.50 -8.32 10.32
CA VAL A 30 -2.23 -9.04 10.44
C VAL A 30 -1.36 -8.44 11.54
N MET A 31 -1.21 -7.11 11.59
CA MET A 31 -0.41 -6.42 12.62
C MET A 31 -0.98 -6.57 14.03
N ALA A 32 -2.24 -6.95 14.17
CA ALA A 32 -2.87 -7.20 15.48
C ALA A 32 -2.63 -8.63 16.00
N LEU A 33 -2.00 -9.51 15.21
CA LEU A 33 -1.62 -10.85 15.63
C LEU A 33 -0.32 -10.81 16.46
N GLU A 34 -0.23 -11.70 17.45
CA GLU A 34 0.98 -11.84 18.25
C GLU A 34 2.11 -12.48 17.42
N PRO A 35 3.34 -11.92 17.41
CA PRO A 35 4.45 -12.45 16.61
C PRO A 35 4.76 -13.94 16.84
N ASN A 36 4.62 -14.41 18.08
CA ASN A 36 4.80 -15.82 18.42
C ASN A 36 3.68 -16.72 17.91
N ASP A 37 2.46 -16.19 17.75
CA ASP A 37 1.35 -16.92 17.12
C ASP A 37 1.54 -17.00 15.61
N ILE A 38 2.04 -15.94 15.00
CA ILE A 38 2.44 -15.93 13.59
C ILE A 38 3.55 -16.95 13.35
N ALA A 39 4.61 -16.98 14.16
CA ALA A 39 5.70 -17.93 14.00
C ALA A 39 5.22 -19.40 14.09
N ARG A 40 4.32 -19.68 15.04
CA ARG A 40 3.70 -21.01 15.21
C ARG A 40 2.81 -21.41 14.04
N ASN A 41 2.19 -20.46 13.36
CA ASN A 41 1.26 -20.67 12.25
C ASN A 41 1.79 -20.06 10.94
N SER A 42 3.12 -20.11 10.76
CA SER A 42 3.81 -19.37 9.70
C SER A 42 3.33 -19.75 8.31
N GLU A 43 2.94 -21.01 8.07
CA GLU A 43 2.36 -21.43 6.79
C GLU A 43 1.06 -20.67 6.45
N VAL A 44 0.16 -20.50 7.41
CA VAL A 44 -1.11 -19.78 7.20
C VAL A 44 -0.83 -18.30 7.00
N PHE A 45 0.10 -17.74 7.77
CA PHE A 45 0.55 -16.37 7.63
C PHE A 45 1.11 -16.07 6.24
N PHE A 46 1.98 -16.94 5.70
CA PHE A 46 2.54 -16.71 4.37
C PHE A 46 1.49 -16.78 3.27
N LYS A 47 0.48 -17.65 3.37
CA LYS A 47 -0.64 -17.66 2.42
C LYS A 47 -1.43 -16.34 2.44
N ILE A 48 -1.61 -15.75 3.62
CA ILE A 48 -2.25 -14.43 3.78
C ILE A 48 -1.38 -13.36 3.09
N LEU A 49 -0.07 -13.37 3.34
CA LEU A 49 0.82 -12.37 2.76
C LEU A 49 0.98 -12.51 1.25
N ASP A 50 1.08 -13.72 0.71
CA ASP A 50 1.15 -13.99 -0.72
C ASP A 50 -0.07 -13.37 -1.41
N HIS A 51 -1.28 -13.58 -0.87
CA HIS A 51 -2.51 -12.99 -1.44
C HIS A 51 -2.51 -11.46 -1.35
N LEU A 52 -2.03 -10.90 -0.23
CA LEU A 52 -1.90 -9.45 -0.10
C LEU A 52 -0.89 -8.87 -1.09
N GLU A 53 0.26 -9.52 -1.26
CA GLU A 53 1.28 -9.10 -2.20
C GLU A 53 0.82 -9.25 -3.65
N GLU A 54 0.14 -10.36 -3.99
CA GLU A 54 -0.46 -10.56 -5.31
C GLU A 54 -1.53 -9.53 -5.61
N SER A 55 -2.44 -9.23 -4.68
CA SER A 55 -3.42 -8.16 -4.85
C SER A 55 -2.73 -6.81 -5.06
N HIS A 56 -1.75 -6.52 -4.19
CA HIS A 56 -1.00 -5.27 -4.19
C HIS A 56 -0.17 -5.10 -5.47
N THR A 57 0.31 -6.20 -6.05
CA THR A 57 1.13 -6.23 -7.27
C THR A 57 0.31 -6.36 -8.57
N ALA A 58 -0.82 -7.07 -8.55
CA ALA A 58 -1.74 -7.17 -9.69
C ALA A 58 -2.55 -5.88 -9.87
N GLY A 59 -2.89 -5.21 -8.77
CA GLY A 59 -3.58 -3.93 -8.74
C GLY A 59 -2.65 -2.77 -9.09
N TRP A 60 -2.37 -2.56 -10.38
CA TRP A 60 -1.72 -1.34 -10.90
C TRP A 60 -2.50 -0.03 -10.63
N GLY A 61 -3.54 -0.03 -9.80
CA GLY A 61 -4.56 1.02 -9.71
C GLY A 61 -4.64 1.78 -8.39
N HIS A 62 -3.91 1.41 -7.34
CA HIS A 62 -4.04 2.08 -6.04
C HIS A 62 -3.15 3.33 -5.96
N ALA A 63 -3.41 4.32 -6.82
CA ALA A 63 -2.85 5.67 -6.74
C ALA A 63 -3.56 6.51 -5.66
N SER A 64 -3.79 5.92 -4.48
CA SER A 64 -4.50 6.55 -3.37
C SER A 64 -3.55 7.47 -2.61
N GLU A 65 -3.50 8.75 -2.93
CA GLU A 65 -2.70 9.76 -2.18
C GLU A 65 -3.16 9.99 -0.73
N ASP A 66 -3.96 9.09 -0.16
CA ASP A 66 -4.40 9.14 1.23
C ASP A 66 -3.20 8.99 2.18
N PRO A 67 -2.82 10.05 2.92
CA PRO A 67 -1.69 10.01 3.85
C PRO A 67 -1.87 9.00 5.00
N GLU A 68 -3.10 8.66 5.37
CA GLU A 68 -3.35 7.67 6.42
C GLU A 68 -3.12 6.25 5.90
N ALA A 69 -3.50 5.97 4.65
CA ALA A 69 -3.14 4.71 3.99
C ALA A 69 -1.60 4.55 3.95
N MET A 70 -0.87 5.62 3.60
CA MET A 70 0.59 5.61 3.55
C MET A 70 1.23 5.17 4.87
N LYS A 71 0.74 5.72 5.99
CA LYS A 71 1.25 5.36 7.32
C LYS A 71 1.03 3.88 7.62
N ILE A 72 -0.10 3.31 7.19
CA ILE A 72 -0.40 1.90 7.42
C ILE A 72 0.54 1.01 6.60
N PHE A 73 0.77 1.30 5.32
CA PHE A 73 1.73 0.55 4.50
C PHE A 73 3.15 0.59 5.08
N GLU A 74 3.61 1.76 5.50
CA GLU A 74 4.94 1.91 6.11
C GLU A 74 5.04 1.12 7.43
N ARG A 75 4.02 1.23 8.28
CA ARG A 75 3.97 0.48 9.55
C ARG A 75 3.91 -1.03 9.32
N PHE A 76 3.21 -1.46 8.27
CA PHE A 76 3.13 -2.86 7.87
C PHE A 76 4.48 -3.39 7.40
N ALA A 77 5.19 -2.66 6.54
CA ALA A 77 6.53 -3.03 6.11
C ALA A 77 7.51 -3.14 7.29
N SER A 78 7.49 -2.18 8.23
CA SER A 78 8.30 -2.27 9.45
C SER A 78 7.90 -3.44 10.36
N PHE A 79 6.62 -3.78 10.42
CA PHE A 79 6.15 -4.97 11.14
C PHE A 79 6.71 -6.26 10.55
N LEU A 80 6.69 -6.40 9.21
CA LEU A 80 7.27 -7.56 8.53
C LEU A 80 8.78 -7.72 8.79
N GLU A 81 9.52 -6.60 8.82
CA GLU A 81 10.93 -6.62 9.18
C GLU A 81 11.16 -7.06 10.64
N GLY A 82 10.30 -6.62 11.56
CA GLY A 82 10.35 -7.05 12.96
C GLY A 82 10.08 -8.54 13.16
N LEU A 83 9.29 -9.16 12.27
CA LEU A 83 9.00 -10.60 12.33
C LEU A 83 10.23 -11.48 12.02
N VAL A 84 11.29 -10.92 11.44
CA VAL A 84 12.53 -11.66 11.18
C VAL A 84 13.13 -12.25 12.47
N GLU A 85 12.96 -11.57 13.62
CA GLU A 85 13.43 -12.08 14.91
C GLU A 85 12.66 -13.33 15.36
N HIS A 86 11.42 -13.49 14.90
CA HIS A 86 10.54 -14.61 15.25
C HIS A 86 10.56 -15.74 14.20
N ILE A 87 10.86 -15.42 12.93
CA ILE A 87 10.88 -16.37 11.80
C ILE A 87 12.17 -16.16 10.98
N PRO A 88 13.35 -16.41 11.56
CA PRO A 88 14.63 -16.05 10.94
C PRO A 88 14.89 -16.80 9.63
N ALA A 89 14.31 -17.99 9.46
CA ALA A 89 14.42 -18.79 8.25
C ALA A 89 13.82 -18.10 7.01
N GLN A 90 12.95 -17.11 7.20
CA GLN A 90 12.22 -16.42 6.14
C GLN A 90 12.64 -14.95 5.98
N LYS A 91 13.82 -14.60 6.51
CA LYS A 91 14.35 -13.22 6.51
C LYS A 91 14.30 -12.56 5.13
N GLU A 92 14.87 -13.22 4.13
CA GLU A 92 15.00 -12.65 2.78
C GLU A 92 13.63 -12.37 2.15
N TRP A 93 12.71 -13.32 2.33
CA TRP A 93 11.34 -13.19 1.84
C TRP A 93 10.59 -12.05 2.55
N LEU A 94 10.67 -11.96 3.89
CA LEU A 94 10.04 -10.90 4.68
C LEU A 94 10.58 -9.51 4.34
N SER A 95 11.90 -9.38 4.14
CA SER A 95 12.52 -8.13 3.71
C SER A 95 12.06 -7.73 2.30
N THR A 96 11.97 -8.69 1.38
CA THR A 96 11.49 -8.44 0.00
C THR A 96 10.03 -7.99 0.00
N ALA A 97 9.15 -8.67 0.75
CA ALA A 97 7.75 -8.28 0.89
C ALA A 97 7.61 -6.87 1.50
N ALA A 98 8.37 -6.57 2.56
CA ALA A 98 8.40 -5.25 3.18
C ALA A 98 8.83 -4.15 2.19
N GLU A 99 9.86 -4.42 1.38
CA GLU A 99 10.28 -3.53 0.30
C GLU A 99 9.19 -3.35 -0.76
N ASN A 100 8.50 -4.41 -1.18
CA ASN A 100 7.43 -4.33 -2.16
C ASN A 100 6.27 -3.44 -1.70
N PHE A 101 5.85 -3.57 -0.44
CA PHE A 101 4.83 -2.71 0.15
C PHE A 101 5.29 -1.24 0.30
N ARG A 102 6.61 -0.97 0.42
CA ARG A 102 7.15 0.41 0.40
C ARG A 102 7.29 0.97 -1.01
N LEU A 103 7.88 0.20 -1.92
CA LEU A 103 8.35 0.65 -3.23
C LEU A 103 7.19 1.00 -4.15
N ARG A 104 6.14 0.16 -4.20
CA ARG A 104 4.99 0.41 -5.08
C ARG A 104 4.32 1.75 -4.81
N TRP A 105 4.38 2.24 -3.58
CA TRP A 105 3.88 3.55 -3.24
C TRP A 105 4.80 4.69 -3.68
N THR A 106 6.13 4.54 -3.55
CA THR A 106 7.08 5.58 -3.99
C THR A 106 7.06 5.82 -5.49
N THR A 107 6.81 4.79 -6.31
CA THR A 107 6.78 4.92 -7.78
C THR A 107 5.47 5.53 -8.27
N ILE A 108 4.32 5.16 -7.69
CA ILE A 108 3.01 5.70 -8.09
C ILE A 108 2.78 7.10 -7.52
N GLY A 109 3.16 7.36 -6.27
CA GLY A 109 3.03 8.68 -5.64
C GLY A 109 3.86 9.75 -6.35
N LYS A 110 5.11 9.42 -6.76
CA LYS A 110 5.94 10.34 -7.56
C LYS A 110 5.38 10.56 -8.96
N ALA A 111 4.98 9.50 -9.67
CA ALA A 111 4.41 9.65 -11.02
C ALA A 111 3.10 10.46 -11.01
N THR A 112 2.27 10.30 -9.98
CA THR A 112 1.01 11.06 -9.83
C THR A 112 1.25 12.53 -9.47
N GLN A 113 2.22 12.81 -8.60
CA GLN A 113 2.65 14.19 -8.32
C GLN A 113 3.22 14.89 -9.55
N GLU A 114 4.04 14.19 -10.34
CA GLU A 114 4.59 14.72 -11.59
C GLU A 114 3.48 14.98 -12.63
N LEU A 115 2.52 14.06 -12.79
CA LEU A 115 1.37 14.27 -13.67
C LEU A 115 0.51 15.45 -13.24
N ARG A 116 0.22 15.60 -11.94
CA ARG A 116 -0.52 16.76 -11.42
C ARG A 116 0.26 18.06 -11.56
N ALA A 117 1.57 18.04 -11.38
CA ALA A 117 2.41 19.22 -11.62
C ALA A 117 2.35 19.65 -13.09
N VAL A 118 2.40 18.70 -14.03
CA VAL A 118 2.25 18.96 -15.47
C VAL A 118 0.84 19.48 -15.81
N GLU A 119 -0.20 18.89 -15.22
CA GLU A 119 -1.59 19.31 -15.42
C GLU A 119 -1.86 20.71 -14.86
N ASN A 120 -1.33 21.03 -13.66
CA ASN A 120 -1.39 22.36 -13.08
C ASN A 120 -0.69 23.40 -13.96
N LEU A 121 0.52 23.10 -14.47
CA LEU A 121 1.25 23.96 -15.41
C LEU A 121 0.46 24.19 -16.72
N ARG A 122 -0.22 23.17 -17.22
CA ARG A 122 -1.08 23.27 -18.41
C ARG A 122 -2.33 24.12 -18.16
N THR A 123 -2.92 24.00 -16.97
CA THR A 123 -4.10 24.76 -16.57
C THR A 123 -3.77 26.24 -16.30
N GLU A 124 -2.59 26.51 -15.76
CA GLU A 124 -2.07 27.87 -15.54
C GLU A 124 -1.69 28.54 -16.87
N SER A 125 -1.17 27.79 -17.84
CA SER A 125 -0.92 28.26 -19.21
C SER A 125 -2.19 28.44 -20.06
N ALA A 126 -3.33 27.90 -19.61
CA ALA A 126 -4.62 27.98 -20.31
C ALA A 126 -5.53 29.11 -19.81
N ARG A 127 -5.13 29.93 -18.83
CA ARG A 127 -5.87 31.15 -18.46
C ARG A 127 -5.80 32.17 -19.62
N PRO A 128 -6.92 32.53 -20.27
CA PRO A 128 -6.93 33.60 -21.24
C PRO A 128 -7.00 34.95 -20.52
N GLY A 129 -5.96 35.77 -20.70
CA GLY A 129 -6.05 37.23 -20.73
C GLY A 129 -5.94 37.99 -19.40
N SER A 130 -4.79 38.61 -19.18
CA SER A 130 -4.79 40.07 -19.01
C SER A 130 -4.26 40.65 -20.32
N GLN A 131 -5.16 40.73 -21.29
CA GLN A 131 -4.94 41.47 -22.52
C GLN A 131 -5.18 42.94 -22.16
N ASP A 132 -4.14 43.63 -21.69
CA ASP A 132 -4.16 45.10 -21.59
C ASP A 132 -4.09 45.68 -23.01
N GLY A 133 -5.26 45.70 -23.65
CA GLY A 133 -5.54 46.45 -24.85
C GLY A 133 -6.30 47.73 -24.48
N ASP A 134 -5.52 48.78 -24.21
CA ASP A 134 -5.67 50.16 -24.67
C ASP A 134 -7.10 50.66 -25.02
N GLN A 135 -7.63 51.61 -24.24
CA GLN A 135 -8.54 52.64 -24.79
C GLN A 135 -8.23 54.03 -24.22
N ALA A 136 -7.80 54.88 -25.15
CA ALA A 136 -7.69 56.31 -25.03
C ALA A 136 -9.00 56.99 -24.60
N SER A 137 -8.89 58.00 -23.75
CA SER A 137 -9.69 59.25 -23.79
C SER A 137 -8.96 60.35 -23.02
#